data_AF-F7RTV1-F1
#
_entry.id   AF-F7RTV1-F1
#
_cell.length_a   1.000
_cell.length_b   1.000
_cell.length_c   1.000
_cell.angle_alpha   90.00
_cell.angle_beta   90.00
_cell.angle_gamma   90.00
#
_symmetry.space_group_name_H-M   'P 1'
#
loop_
_entity.id
_entity.type
_entity.pdbx_description
1 polymer ?
#
loop_
_entity_poly.entity_id
_entity_poly.type
_entity_poly.pdbx_seq_one_letter_code
_entity_poly.pdbx_strand_id
1 'polypeptide(L)'
;MGFTRKIQLISLLIVLLPLIFATAIVTYIARDELFAEAQSRLVAVREIKQRQIVGMFQDFSDNLQAVSAVIASQKSLDTLSDIDETLRSLNKSLGFYDLFIIRDDGTV
;
A
#
# COMPACT_ATOMS: atom_id res chain seq x y z
N MET A 1 -24.11 -65.51 4.95
CA MET A 1 -22.99 -64.54 4.77
C MET A 1 -23.43 -63.09 4.51
N GLY A 2 -24.65 -62.80 4.02
CA GLY A 2 -25.08 -61.42 3.74
C GLY A 2 -25.38 -60.54 4.97
N PHE A 3 -25.81 -61.14 6.10
CA PHE A 3 -26.23 -60.40 7.30
C PHE A 3 -25.05 -59.71 8.01
N THR A 4 -23.92 -60.40 8.18
CA THR A 4 -22.70 -59.86 8.80
C THR A 4 -22.09 -58.70 7.98
N ARG A 5 -22.14 -58.81 6.65
CA ARG A 5 -21.63 -57.77 5.74
C ARG A 5 -22.49 -56.50 5.76
N LYS A 6 -23.82 -56.64 5.93
CA LYS A 6 -24.75 -55.51 6.10
C LYS A 6 -24.49 -54.78 7.43
N ILE A 7 -24.28 -55.50 8.53
CA ILE A 7 -23.98 -54.89 9.84
C ILE A 7 -22.64 -54.17 9.82
N GLN A 8 -21.61 -54.74 9.19
CA GLN A 8 -20.31 -54.07 9.02
C GLN A 8 -20.44 -52.77 8.21
N LEU A 9 -21.22 -52.76 7.12
CA LEU A 9 -21.50 -51.57 6.33
C LEU A 9 -22.24 -50.49 7.13
N ILE A 10 -23.25 -50.87 7.91
CA ILE A 10 -24.02 -49.93 8.75
C ILE A 10 -23.12 -49.36 9.85
N SER A 11 -22.32 -50.19 10.51
CA SER A 11 -21.33 -49.75 11.51
C SER A 11 -20.30 -48.79 10.91
N LEU A 12 -19.84 -49.05 9.69
CA LEU A 12 -18.93 -48.14 8.98
C LEU A 12 -19.61 -46.81 8.67
N LEU A 13 -20.85 -46.84 8.17
CA LEU A 13 -21.64 -45.64 7.86
C LEU A 13 -21.87 -44.77 9.10
N ILE A 14 -22.18 -45.37 10.26
CA ILE A 14 -22.40 -44.65 11.52
C ILE A 14 -21.15 -43.86 11.94
N VAL A 15 -19.95 -44.34 11.61
CA VAL A 15 -18.70 -43.64 11.93
C VAL A 15 -18.31 -42.65 10.83
N LEU A 16 -18.48 -43.03 9.56
CA LEU A 16 -18.03 -42.25 8.42
C LEU A 16 -18.88 -41.00 8.17
N LEU A 17 -20.22 -41.10 8.31
CA LEU A 17 -21.12 -39.97 8.05
C LEU A 17 -20.87 -38.78 8.98
N PRO A 18 -20.81 -38.95 10.31
CA PRO A 18 -20.53 -37.85 11.23
C PRO A 18 -19.15 -37.23 10.97
N LEU A 19 -18.16 -38.05 10.61
CA LEU A 19 -16.82 -37.56 10.29
C LEU A 19 -16.83 -36.66 9.06
N ILE A 20 -17.46 -37.11 7.96
CA ILE A 20 -17.58 -36.32 6.73
C ILE A 20 -18.37 -35.03 7.00
N PHE A 21 -19.48 -35.10 7.75
CA PHE A 21 -20.27 -33.92 8.10
C PHE A 21 -19.47 -32.92 8.94
N ALA A 22 -18.76 -33.38 9.96
CA ALA A 22 -17.92 -32.52 10.79
C ALA A 22 -16.83 -31.84 9.95
N THR A 23 -16.13 -32.60 9.09
CA THR A 23 -15.10 -32.04 8.20
C THR A 23 -15.70 -31.03 7.22
N ALA A 24 -16.88 -31.30 6.65
CA ALA A 24 -17.55 -30.39 5.72
C ALA A 24 -17.94 -29.07 6.41
N ILE A 25 -18.49 -29.13 7.63
CA ILE A 25 -18.86 -27.95 8.42
C ILE A 25 -17.63 -27.13 8.78
N VAL A 26 -16.57 -27.76 9.30
CA VAL A 26 -15.33 -27.08 9.65
C VAL A 26 -14.71 -26.42 8.41
N THR A 27 -14.70 -27.12 7.28
CA THR A 27 -14.18 -26.57 6.01
C THR A 27 -15.00 -25.37 5.55
N TYR A 28 -16.32 -25.41 5.70
CA TYR A 28 -17.20 -24.31 5.34
C TYR A 28 -16.93 -23.07 6.20
N ILE A 29 -16.84 -23.23 7.53
CA ILE A 29 -16.55 -22.12 8.46
C ILE A 29 -15.15 -21.57 8.22
N ALA A 30 -14.14 -22.44 8.07
CA ALA A 30 -12.75 -22.03 7.84
C ALA A 30 -12.61 -21.23 6.55
N ARG A 31 -13.40 -21.54 5.51
CA ARG A 31 -13.41 -20.78 4.26
C ARG A 31 -13.80 -19.32 4.50
N ASP A 32 -14.90 -19.08 5.22
CA ASP A 32 -15.38 -17.72 5.48
C ASP A 32 -14.38 -16.93 6.33
N GLU A 33 -13.77 -17.56 7.33
CA GLU A 33 -12.73 -16.93 8.15
C GLU A 33 -11.49 -16.56 7.32
N LEU A 34 -11.05 -17.45 6.42
CA LEU A 34 -9.94 -17.16 5.52
C LEU A 34 -10.24 -15.98 4.60
N PHE A 35 -11.48 -15.86 4.11
CA PHE A 35 -11.89 -14.71 3.30
C PHE A 35 -11.93 -13.42 4.12
N ALA A 36 -12.48 -13.46 5.33
CA ALA A 36 -12.51 -12.32 6.24
C ALA A 36 -11.11 -11.83 6.59
N GLU A 37 -10.19 -12.77 6.88
CA GLU A 37 -8.79 -12.45 7.16
C GLU A 37 -8.09 -11.84 5.93
N ALA A 38 -8.26 -12.44 4.75
CA ALA A 38 -7.68 -11.91 3.52
C ALA A 38 -8.20 -10.49 3.20
N GLN A 39 -9.50 -10.26 3.38
CA GLN A 39 -10.10 -8.94 3.21
C GLN A 39 -9.54 -7.93 4.22
N SER A 40 -9.41 -8.31 5.49
CA SER A 40 -8.82 -7.47 6.54
C SER A 40 -7.38 -7.07 6.18
N ARG A 41 -6.56 -8.02 5.72
CA ARG A 41 -5.20 -7.76 5.27
C ARG A 41 -5.16 -6.81 4.07
N LEU A 42 -6.05 -6.97 3.09
CA LEU A 42 -6.13 -6.06 1.94
C LEU A 42 -6.51 -4.63 2.35
N VAL A 43 -7.45 -4.48 3.29
CA VAL A 43 -7.83 -3.16 3.82
C VAL A 43 -6.65 -2.51 4.55
N ALA A 44 -5.93 -3.27 5.39
CA ALA A 44 -4.76 -2.78 6.08
C ALA A 44 -3.65 -2.33 5.10
N VAL A 45 -3.36 -3.13 4.07
CA VAL A 45 -2.39 -2.75 3.03
C VAL A 45 -2.83 -1.49 2.30
N ARG A 46 -4.12 -1.38 1.95
CA ARG A 46 -4.67 -0.18 1.30
C ARG A 46 -4.47 1.06 2.18
N GLU A 47 -4.77 0.96 3.47
CA GLU A 47 -4.64 2.09 4.39
C GLU A 47 -3.17 2.50 4.57
N ILE A 48 -2.26 1.52 4.68
CA ILE A 48 -0.80 1.77 4.72
C ILE A 48 -0.38 2.50 3.44
N LYS A 49 -0.82 2.03 2.27
CA LYS A 49 -0.49 2.66 0.98
C LYS A 49 -1.06 4.07 0.88
N GLN A 50 -2.27 4.30 1.36
CA GLN A 50 -2.87 5.64 1.41
C GLN A 50 -2.03 6.57 2.29
N ARG A 51 -1.64 6.12 3.50
CA ARG A 51 -0.76 6.90 4.39
C ARG A 51 0.60 7.19 3.74
N GLN A 52 1.18 6.22 3.04
CA GLN A 52 2.44 6.41 2.31
C GLN A 52 2.31 7.48 1.22
N ILE A 53 1.23 7.46 0.44
CA ILE A 53 1.00 8.45 -0.62
C ILE A 53 0.81 9.84 -0.02
N VAL A 54 0.00 9.98 1.03
CA VAL A 54 -0.21 11.26 1.70
C VAL A 54 1.09 11.79 2.29
N GLY A 55 1.88 10.94 2.96
CA GLY A 55 3.20 11.31 3.47
C GLY A 55 4.14 11.78 2.36
N MET A 56 4.21 11.05 1.24
CA MET A 56 5.03 11.44 0.09
C MET A 56 4.64 12.82 -0.47
N PHE A 57 3.35 13.13 -0.56
CA PHE A 57 2.89 14.46 -0.99
C PHE A 57 3.20 15.55 0.03
N GLN A 58 3.14 15.24 1.32
CA GLN A 58 3.52 16.18 2.37
C GLN A 58 5.02 16.47 2.32
N ASP A 59 5.85 15.43 2.23
CA ASP A 59 7.31 15.56 2.09
C ASP A 59 7.66 16.38 0.83
N PHE A 60 6.95 16.14 -0.27
CA PHE A 60 7.10 16.92 -1.50
C PHE A 60 6.75 18.40 -1.31
N SER A 61 5.64 18.70 -0.61
CA SER A 61 5.25 20.07 -0.27
C SER A 61 6.30 20.75 0.61
N ASP A 62 6.78 20.07 1.65
CA ASP A 62 7.76 20.60 2.59
C ASP A 62 9.10 20.88 1.88
N ASN A 63 9.50 20.00 0.97
CA ASN A 63 10.67 20.18 0.12
C ASN A 63 10.52 21.39 -0.83
N LEU A 64 9.37 21.56 -1.48
CA LEU A 64 9.11 22.74 -2.32
C LEU A 64 9.10 24.03 -1.52
N GLN A 65 8.55 24.01 -0.30
CA GLN A 65 8.60 25.16 0.60
C GLN A 65 10.05 25.49 1.00
N ALA A 66 10.87 24.49 1.31
CA ALA A 66 12.28 24.69 1.60
C ALA A 66 13.03 25.32 0.42
N VAL A 67 12.80 24.83 -0.80
CA VAL A 67 13.36 25.42 -2.03
C VAL A 67 12.88 26.86 -2.21
N SER A 68 11.59 27.13 -1.99
CA SER A 68 11.03 28.50 -2.09
C SER A 68 11.67 29.46 -1.08
N ALA A 69 11.97 29.00 0.15
CA ALA A 69 12.62 29.80 1.17
C ALA A 69 14.08 30.13 0.81
N VAL A 70 14.80 29.18 0.21
CA VAL A 70 16.16 29.42 -0.31
C VAL A 70 16.13 30.48 -1.41
N ILE A 71 15.17 30.40 -2.34
CA ILE A 71 15.01 31.38 -3.43
C ILE A 71 14.64 32.76 -2.85
N ALA A 72 13.69 32.83 -1.91
CA ALA A 72 13.28 34.08 -1.27
C ALA A 72 14.39 34.75 -0.45
N SER A 73 15.37 33.98 0.02
CA SER A 73 16.53 34.51 0.75
C SER A 73 17.53 35.24 -0.16
N GLN A 74 17.41 35.11 -1.49
CA GLN A 74 18.29 35.78 -2.44
C GLN A 74 17.85 37.20 -2.76
N LYS A 75 18.85 38.08 -2.86
CA LYS A 75 18.67 39.52 -3.04
C LYS A 75 18.28 39.93 -4.47
N SER A 76 18.49 39.05 -5.45
CA SER A 76 18.15 39.25 -6.86
C SER A 76 18.02 37.91 -7.58
N LEU A 77 17.01 37.79 -8.43
CA LEU A 77 16.81 36.64 -9.32
C LEU A 77 17.73 36.69 -10.55
N ASP A 78 18.54 37.74 -10.74
CA ASP A 78 19.49 37.83 -11.86
C ASP A 78 20.84 37.17 -11.55
N THR A 79 21.11 36.86 -10.28
CA THR A 79 22.24 36.02 -9.88
C THR A 79 21.94 34.52 -9.96
N LEU A 80 20.75 34.10 -10.44
CA LEU A 80 20.31 32.70 -10.51
C LEU A 80 21.28 31.76 -11.24
N SER A 81 22.07 32.27 -12.19
CA SER A 81 23.14 31.50 -12.84
C SER A 81 24.20 30.96 -11.85
N ASP A 82 24.43 31.65 -10.72
CA ASP A 82 25.36 31.19 -9.68
C ASP A 82 24.75 30.10 -8.77
N ILE A 83 23.42 29.93 -8.78
CA ILE A 83 22.70 28.94 -7.95
C ILE A 83 22.20 27.76 -8.78
N ASP A 84 22.38 27.78 -10.10
CA ASP A 84 21.93 26.73 -11.01
C ASP A 84 22.53 25.35 -10.65
N GLU A 85 23.79 25.33 -10.20
CA GLU A 85 24.44 24.12 -9.69
C GLU A 85 23.87 23.68 -8.33
N THR A 86 23.50 24.62 -7.46
CA THR A 86 22.88 24.34 -6.16
C THR A 86 21.45 23.83 -6.32
N LEU A 87 20.67 24.41 -7.25
CA LEU A 87 19.32 23.98 -7.61
C LEU A 87 19.33 22.63 -8.31
N ARG A 88 20.28 22.37 -9.24
CA ARG A 88 20.45 21.03 -9.83
C ARG A 88 20.81 19.97 -8.79
N SER A 89 21.68 20.30 -7.84
CA SER A 89 22.03 19.42 -6.72
C SER A 89 20.83 19.14 -5.82
N LEU A 90 20.07 20.18 -5.46
CA LEU A 90 18.80 20.07 -4.72
C LEU A 90 17.77 19.24 -5.47
N ASN A 91 17.59 19.44 -6.78
CA ASN A 91 16.67 18.65 -7.61
C ASN A 91 17.01 17.16 -7.56
N LYS A 92 18.28 16.83 -7.77
CA LYS A 92 18.75 15.45 -7.74
C LYS A 92 18.62 14.82 -6.35
N SER A 93 18.86 15.60 -5.29
CA SER A 93 18.75 15.14 -3.91
C SER A 93 17.30 14.95 -3.44
N LEU A 94 16.39 15.80 -3.92
CA LEU A 94 14.97 15.79 -3.54
C LEU A 94 14.09 14.96 -4.49
N GLY A 95 14.68 14.46 -5.59
CA GLY A 95 14.01 13.55 -6.53
C GLY A 95 13.07 14.23 -7.54
N PHE A 96 13.17 15.55 -7.70
CA PHE A 96 12.42 16.28 -8.72
C PHE A 96 13.03 16.02 -10.10
N TYR A 97 12.16 15.84 -11.10
CA TYR A 97 12.58 15.70 -12.49
C TYR A 97 13.10 17.04 -13.05
N ASP A 98 12.33 18.10 -12.83
CA ASP A 98 12.70 19.47 -13.19
C ASP A 98 12.00 20.46 -12.25
N LEU A 99 12.61 21.62 -12.00
CA LEU A 99 12.08 22.62 -11.07
C LEU A 99 12.20 24.00 -11.70
N PHE A 100 11.04 24.60 -11.94
CA PHE A 100 10.90 25.87 -12.66
C PHE A 100 10.57 26.99 -11.67
N ILE A 101 11.24 28.13 -11.83
CA ILE A 101 10.99 29.32 -11.03
C ILE A 101 10.31 30.32 -11.94
N ILE A 102 9.00 30.48 -11.79
CA ILE A 102 8.22 31.41 -12.61
C ILE A 102 8.17 32.75 -11.88
N ARG A 103 8.67 33.80 -12.52
CA ARG A 103 8.56 35.19 -12.03
C ARG A 103 7.13 35.71 -12.24
N ASP A 104 6.75 36.74 -11.48
CA ASP A 104 5.41 37.37 -11.60
C ASP A 104 5.12 37.94 -13.00
N ASP A 105 6.16 38.21 -13.80
CA ASP A 105 6.05 38.66 -15.19
C ASP A 105 5.83 37.51 -16.20
N GLY A 106 5.76 36.26 -15.73
CA GLY A 106 5.56 35.07 -16.54
C GLY A 106 6.83 34.51 -17.19
N THR A 107 8.01 35.04 -16.87
CA THR A 107 9.29 34.47 -17.29
C THR A 107 9.70 33.30 -16.40
N VAL A 108 10.37 32.31 -16.99
CA VAL A 108 10.88 31.08 -16.34
C VAL A 108 12.40 31.13 -16.30
#